data_AF-A0A935LSU0-F1
#
_entry.id   AF-A0A935LSU0-F1
#
_cell.length_a   1.000
_cell.length_b   1.000
_cell.length_c   1.000
_cell.angle_alpha   90.00
_cell.angle_beta   90.00
_cell.angle_gamma   90.00
#
_symmetry.space_group_name_H-M   'P 1'
#
loop_
_entity.id
_entity.type
_entity.pdbx_description
1 polymer ?
#
loop_
_entity_poly.entity_id
_entity_poly.type
_entity_poly.pdbx_seq_one_letter_code
_entity_poly.pdbx_strand_id
1 'polypeptide(L)'
;MKTIITILCINLFVLFFSDCSTAQNPTFTLSAKNFVLTDSLGDGNDAFTFDIFIEHTNVGASGPFEFALGQYYFNIDATSMVNSTDYNYYIIPGSTGFSNPNAIPRNPTIVNPDATSPTGASLRVNSNTVLGAGAGPIVSSTFPGSRVCTMRVKKKGAGGSCLDR
;
A
#
# COMPACT_ATOMS: atom_id res chain seq x y z
N MET A 1 -29.30 6.70 54.01
CA MET A 1 -28.63 7.60 53.04
C MET A 1 -27.24 7.12 52.62
N LYS A 2 -26.31 6.85 53.55
CA LYS A 2 -24.94 6.40 53.21
C LYS A 2 -24.89 5.20 52.25
N THR A 3 -25.72 4.18 52.48
CA THR A 3 -25.76 2.94 51.67
C THR A 3 -26.22 3.16 50.22
N ILE A 4 -27.15 4.10 50.00
CA ILE A 4 -27.68 4.40 48.66
C ILE A 4 -26.63 5.13 47.82
N ILE A 5 -25.89 6.07 48.44
CA ILE A 5 -24.80 6.81 47.79
C ILE A 5 -23.68 5.84 47.38
N THR A 6 -23.31 4.89 48.24
CA THR A 6 -22.28 3.89 47.93
C THR A 6 -22.66 3.01 46.73
N ILE A 7 -23.91 2.52 46.67
CA ILE A 7 -24.38 1.70 45.55
C ILE A 7 -24.41 2.49 44.25
N LEU A 8 -24.80 3.76 44.30
CA LEU A 8 -24.80 4.65 43.13
C LEU A 8 -23.37 4.88 42.61
N CYS A 9 -22.42 5.16 43.50
CA CYS A 9 -21.01 5.34 43.15
C CYS A 9 -20.39 4.08 42.54
N ILE A 10 -20.70 2.89 43.05
CA ILE A 10 -20.20 1.62 42.52
C ILE A 10 -20.75 1.36 41.11
N ASN A 11 -22.06 1.56 40.90
CA ASN A 11 -22.66 1.38 39.57
C ASN A 11 -22.09 2.38 38.55
N LEU A 12 -21.88 3.64 38.97
CA LEU A 12 -21.25 4.65 38.13
C LEU A 12 -19.82 4.23 37.75
N PHE A 13 -19.05 3.72 38.71
CA PHE A 13 -17.68 3.24 38.48
C PHE A 13 -17.63 2.04 37.52
N VAL A 14 -18.55 1.08 37.66
CA VAL A 14 -18.64 -0.08 36.75
C VAL A 14 -19.01 0.35 35.32
N LEU A 15 -19.88 1.34 35.15
CA LEU A 15 -20.20 1.90 33.84
C LEU A 15 -18.98 2.58 33.20
N PHE A 16 -18.15 3.30 33.97
CA PHE A 16 -16.94 3.94 33.44
C PHE A 16 -15.81 2.95 33.09
N PHE A 17 -15.75 1.77 33.73
CA PHE A 17 -14.75 0.74 33.40
C PHE A 17 -15.12 -0.11 32.18
N SER A 18 -16.38 -0.08 31.77
CA SER A 18 -16.90 -0.92 30.67
C SER A 18 -16.49 -0.41 29.27
N ASP A 19 -16.05 0.85 29.17
CA ASP A 19 -15.68 1.51 27.90
C ASP A 19 -14.16 1.67 27.72
N CYS A 20 -13.35 0.82 28.35
CA CYS A 20 -11.96 0.67 27.91
C CYS A 20 -11.95 -0.07 26.57
N SER A 21 -12.40 0.64 25.52
CA SER A 21 -12.16 0.34 24.13
C SER A 21 -10.70 -0.05 24.00
N THR A 22 -10.46 -1.35 23.81
CA THR A 22 -9.14 -1.85 23.48
C THR A 22 -8.84 -1.31 22.09
N ALA A 23 -8.12 -0.20 22.01
CA ALA A 23 -7.68 0.35 20.74
C ALA A 23 -6.95 -0.75 19.96
N GLN A 24 -7.59 -1.25 18.90
CA GLN A 24 -6.99 -2.27 18.06
C GLN A 24 -6.10 -1.60 17.03
N ASN A 25 -4.93 -2.20 16.77
CA ASN A 25 -4.11 -1.75 15.66
C ASN A 25 -4.89 -1.93 14.35
N PRO A 26 -4.79 -0.97 13.42
CA PRO A 26 -5.43 -1.11 12.14
C PRO A 26 -4.76 -2.23 11.34
N THR A 27 -5.57 -2.95 10.58
CA THR A 27 -5.18 -4.08 9.72
C THR A 27 -5.50 -3.74 8.28
N PHE A 28 -4.69 -4.27 7.35
CA PHE A 28 -4.78 -3.90 5.95
C PHE A 28 -4.61 -5.08 5.02
N THR A 29 -5.25 -4.99 3.87
CA THR A 29 -5.00 -5.85 2.72
C THR A 29 -4.34 -5.02 1.62
N LEU A 30 -3.20 -5.51 1.11
CA LEU A 30 -2.55 -4.97 -0.07
C LEU A 30 -2.90 -5.85 -1.29
N SER A 31 -3.28 -5.24 -2.40
CA SER A 31 -3.61 -5.99 -3.62
C SER A 31 -3.12 -5.29 -4.88
N ALA A 32 -2.78 -6.10 -5.89
CA ALA A 32 -2.50 -5.65 -7.26
C ALA A 32 -3.70 -6.01 -8.14
N LYS A 33 -4.24 -5.04 -8.90
CA LYS A 33 -5.45 -5.19 -9.71
C LYS A 33 -5.32 -4.44 -11.04
N ASN A 34 -6.35 -4.56 -11.90
CA ASN A 34 -6.46 -3.82 -13.16
C ASN A 34 -5.23 -4.00 -14.06
N PHE A 35 -4.82 -5.25 -14.26
CA PHE A 35 -3.70 -5.57 -15.15
C PHE A 35 -4.09 -5.27 -16.60
N VAL A 36 -3.36 -4.36 -17.23
CA VAL A 36 -3.54 -3.99 -18.64
C VAL A 36 -2.23 -4.21 -19.38
N LEU A 37 -2.26 -5.06 -20.40
CA LEU A 37 -1.14 -5.24 -21.31
C LEU A 37 -1.19 -4.13 -22.36
N THR A 38 -0.05 -3.50 -22.64
CA THR A 38 0.07 -2.44 -23.63
C THR A 38 1.21 -2.78 -24.57
N ASP A 39 0.92 -2.77 -25.87
CA ASP A 39 1.93 -2.81 -26.92
C ASP A 39 2.29 -1.37 -27.30
N SER A 40 3.53 -0.98 -27.06
CA SER A 40 4.01 0.37 -27.36
C SER A 40 4.53 0.51 -28.79
N LEU A 41 4.75 -0.59 -29.54
CA LEU A 41 5.44 -0.58 -30.85
C LEU A 41 4.78 -1.42 -31.96
N GLY A 42 3.69 -2.14 -31.67
CA GLY A 42 3.00 -3.02 -32.63
C GLY A 42 3.65 -4.41 -32.80
N ASP A 43 4.73 -4.69 -32.07
CA ASP A 43 5.54 -5.92 -32.16
C ASP A 43 5.29 -6.88 -30.98
N GLY A 44 4.29 -6.60 -30.13
CA GLY A 44 3.90 -7.42 -28.98
C GLY A 44 3.79 -6.65 -27.66
N ASN A 45 3.34 -7.33 -26.60
CA ASN A 45 3.15 -6.72 -25.27
C ASN A 45 4.51 -6.38 -24.61
N ASP A 46 5.04 -5.20 -24.88
CA ASP A 46 6.32 -4.71 -24.36
C ASP A 46 6.16 -3.93 -23.03
N ALA A 47 4.92 -3.62 -22.64
CA ALA A 47 4.60 -3.00 -21.37
C ALA A 47 3.33 -3.58 -20.75
N PHE A 48 3.20 -3.44 -19.45
CA PHE A 48 1.93 -3.62 -18.75
C PHE A 48 1.81 -2.66 -17.58
N THR A 49 0.58 -2.38 -17.19
CA THR A 49 0.26 -1.59 -16.01
C THR A 49 -0.63 -2.38 -15.07
N PHE A 50 -0.55 -2.05 -13.79
CA PHE A 50 -1.45 -2.56 -12.76
C PHE A 50 -1.56 -1.56 -11.62
N ASP A 51 -2.68 -1.56 -10.94
CA ASP A 51 -2.95 -0.68 -9.81
C ASP A 51 -2.63 -1.39 -8.49
N ILE A 52 -1.97 -0.69 -7.58
CA ILE A 52 -1.80 -1.13 -6.19
C ILE A 52 -2.89 -0.47 -5.35
N PHE A 53 -3.63 -1.28 -4.59
CA PHE A 53 -4.63 -0.84 -3.64
C PHE A 53 -4.27 -1.26 -2.21
N ILE A 54 -4.58 -0.38 -1.26
CA ILE A 54 -4.57 -0.67 0.18
C ILE A 54 -5.99 -0.51 0.73
N GLU A 55 -6.48 -1.55 1.41
CA GLU A 55 -7.81 -1.58 2.02
C GLU A 55 -7.69 -1.73 3.54
N HIS A 56 -8.41 -0.90 4.28
CA HIS A 56 -8.49 -0.98 5.74
C HIS A 56 -9.56 -1.98 6.18
N THR A 57 -9.14 -3.09 6.77
CA THR A 57 -10.01 -4.26 7.01
C THR A 57 -10.72 -4.29 8.37
N ASN A 58 -10.38 -3.41 9.31
CA ASN A 58 -10.97 -3.40 10.66
C ASN A 58 -11.32 -2.00 11.19
N VAL A 59 -11.76 -1.09 10.30
CA VAL A 59 -12.09 0.31 10.65
C VAL A 59 -13.06 0.44 11.83
N GLY A 60 -14.02 -0.49 11.96
CA GLY A 60 -14.98 -0.47 13.07
C GLY A 60 -14.36 -0.72 14.45
N ALA A 61 -13.18 -1.33 14.51
CA ALA A 61 -12.47 -1.65 15.75
C ALA A 61 -11.23 -0.76 15.99
N SER A 62 -10.58 -0.28 14.92
CA SER A 62 -9.38 0.57 15.04
C SER A 62 -9.66 2.08 14.86
N GLY A 63 -10.87 2.45 14.42
CA GLY A 63 -11.14 3.80 13.92
C GLY A 63 -10.47 4.07 12.57
N PRO A 64 -10.55 5.30 12.02
CA PRO A 64 -9.91 5.67 10.76
C PRO A 64 -8.38 5.53 10.79
N PHE A 65 -7.77 5.14 9.68
CA PHE A 65 -6.33 5.07 9.53
C PHE A 65 -5.80 6.08 8.52
N GLU A 66 -4.78 6.82 8.94
CA GLU A 66 -4.06 7.79 8.14
C GLU A 66 -2.76 7.17 7.59
N PHE A 67 -2.63 7.13 6.26
CA PHE A 67 -1.43 6.60 5.62
C PHE A 67 -0.31 7.65 5.61
N ALA A 68 0.60 7.59 6.59
CA ALA A 68 1.73 8.52 6.65
C ALA A 68 2.97 8.06 5.85
N LEU A 69 3.21 6.75 5.85
CA LEU A 69 4.41 6.08 5.36
C LEU A 69 4.06 4.61 5.09
N GLY A 70 4.54 4.04 3.99
CA GLY A 70 4.49 2.60 3.78
C GLY A 70 5.58 2.11 2.83
N GLN A 71 6.08 0.91 3.12
CA GLN A 71 6.99 0.16 2.27
C GLN A 71 6.32 -1.17 1.93
N TYR A 72 6.33 -1.54 0.64
CA TYR A 72 5.65 -2.74 0.17
C TYR A 72 6.58 -3.60 -0.67
N TYR A 73 6.34 -4.91 -0.59
CA TYR A 73 7.12 -5.91 -1.30
C TYR A 73 6.17 -6.79 -2.10
N PHE A 74 6.38 -6.86 -3.41
CA PHE A 74 5.70 -7.81 -4.27
C PHE A 74 6.71 -8.84 -4.74
N ASN A 75 6.52 -10.10 -4.36
CA ASN A 75 7.32 -11.18 -4.89
C ASN A 75 6.93 -11.42 -6.35
N ILE A 76 7.94 -11.43 -7.21
CA ILE A 76 7.83 -11.76 -8.61
C ILE A 76 8.22 -13.23 -8.73
N ASP A 77 7.34 -14.04 -9.30
CA ASP A 77 7.63 -15.44 -9.57
C ASP A 77 8.91 -15.56 -10.42
N ALA A 78 9.87 -16.37 -9.96
CA ALA A 78 11.14 -16.61 -10.64
C ALA A 78 10.98 -17.20 -12.05
N THR A 79 9.84 -17.83 -12.33
CA THR A 79 9.50 -18.36 -13.66
C THR A 79 8.91 -17.31 -14.59
N SER A 80 8.49 -16.16 -14.06
CA SER A 80 8.02 -15.05 -14.89
C SER A 80 9.22 -14.36 -15.54
N MET A 81 9.14 -14.10 -16.85
CA MET A 81 10.21 -13.51 -17.66
C MET A 81 10.58 -12.06 -17.28
N VAL A 82 10.08 -11.54 -16.17
CA VAL A 82 10.16 -10.14 -15.76
C VAL A 82 11.24 -9.96 -14.70
N ASN A 83 12.49 -10.13 -15.12
CA ASN A 83 13.65 -9.90 -14.27
C ASN A 83 14.09 -8.42 -14.33
N SER A 84 14.98 -8.01 -13.42
CA SER A 84 15.53 -6.65 -13.36
C SER A 84 16.43 -6.28 -14.53
N THR A 85 16.96 -7.25 -15.27
CA THR A 85 17.83 -7.00 -16.42
C THR A 85 17.03 -6.58 -17.64
N ASP A 86 15.82 -7.13 -17.83
CA ASP A 86 15.05 -6.99 -19.06
C ASP A 86 13.93 -5.95 -18.96
N TYR A 87 13.56 -5.51 -17.75
CA TYR A 87 12.43 -4.60 -17.54
C TYR A 87 12.76 -3.41 -16.61
N ASN A 88 12.10 -2.29 -16.90
CA ASN A 88 12.04 -1.09 -16.06
C ASN A 88 10.70 -1.04 -15.33
N TYR A 89 10.72 -0.57 -14.09
CA TYR A 89 9.55 -0.47 -13.22
C TYR A 89 9.44 0.95 -12.70
N TYR A 90 8.27 1.54 -12.83
CA TYR A 90 8.04 2.91 -12.37
C TYR A 90 6.58 3.11 -12.00
N ILE A 91 6.34 4.06 -11.10
CA ILE A 91 5.01 4.57 -10.80
C ILE A 91 4.64 5.55 -11.90
N ILE A 92 3.42 5.42 -12.44
CA ILE A 92 2.86 6.42 -13.36
C ILE A 92 2.58 7.71 -12.55
N PRO A 93 3.16 8.87 -12.90
CA PRO A 93 2.89 10.11 -12.20
C PRO A 93 1.40 10.47 -12.18
N GLY A 94 0.90 10.99 -11.05
CA GLY A 94 -0.51 11.39 -10.91
C GLY A 94 -1.52 10.24 -10.85
N SER A 95 -1.07 8.99 -10.79
CA SER A 95 -1.96 7.81 -10.76
C SER A 95 -2.58 7.49 -9.40
N THR A 96 -2.13 8.15 -8.32
CA THR A 96 -2.66 7.88 -6.98
C THR A 96 -4.13 8.26 -6.86
N GLY A 97 -4.87 7.54 -6.02
CA GLY A 97 -6.18 7.94 -5.53
C GLY A 97 -6.13 8.68 -4.19
N PHE A 98 -4.94 8.90 -3.64
CA PHE A 98 -4.77 9.63 -2.38
C PHE A 98 -5.09 11.11 -2.54
N SER A 99 -5.72 11.69 -1.51
CA SER A 99 -6.00 13.13 -1.44
C SER A 99 -4.72 13.97 -1.33
N ASN A 100 -3.67 13.43 -0.69
CA ASN A 100 -2.35 14.04 -0.65
C ASN A 100 -1.38 13.34 -1.62
N PRO A 101 -0.93 13.98 -2.70
CA PRO A 101 -0.01 13.39 -3.67
C PRO A 101 1.41 13.15 -3.11
N ASN A 102 1.77 13.73 -1.95
CA ASN A 102 3.05 13.47 -1.28
C ASN A 102 3.05 12.14 -0.50
N ALA A 103 1.89 11.49 -0.36
CA ALA A 103 1.75 10.17 0.24
C ALA A 103 2.16 9.03 -0.72
N ILE A 104 2.44 9.35 -1.99
CA ILE A 104 2.79 8.36 -3.01
C ILE A 104 4.19 7.81 -2.70
N PRO A 105 4.35 6.48 -2.60
CA PRO A 105 5.65 5.86 -2.45
C PRO A 105 6.62 6.26 -3.57
N ARG A 106 7.92 6.11 -3.33
CA ARG A 106 8.92 6.35 -4.38
C ARG A 106 8.90 5.20 -5.38
N ASN A 107 9.44 5.47 -6.57
CA ASN A 107 9.63 4.45 -7.60
C ASN A 107 10.32 3.22 -7.00
N PRO A 108 9.84 2.02 -7.35
CA PRO A 108 10.34 0.80 -6.74
C PRO A 108 11.75 0.49 -7.23
N THR A 109 12.43 -0.37 -6.47
CA THR A 109 13.63 -1.07 -6.92
C THR A 109 13.32 -2.55 -7.07
N ILE A 110 13.91 -3.22 -8.05
CA ILE A 110 13.93 -4.68 -8.04
C ILE A 110 15.14 -5.15 -7.27
N VAL A 111 14.91 -6.09 -6.37
CA VAL A 111 15.96 -6.83 -5.71
C VAL A 111 15.88 -8.27 -6.17
N ASN A 112 16.99 -8.77 -6.71
CA ASN A 112 17.17 -10.18 -7.06
C ASN A 112 17.00 -11.06 -5.80
N PRO A 113 16.85 -12.40 -5.94
CA PRO A 113 16.62 -13.27 -4.79
C PRO A 113 17.54 -12.96 -3.60
N ASP A 114 16.96 -12.73 -2.44
CA ASP A 114 17.66 -12.44 -1.19
C ASP A 114 16.96 -13.11 0.00
N ALA A 115 17.43 -12.85 1.22
CA ALA A 115 16.88 -13.46 2.43
C ALA A 115 15.38 -13.18 2.65
N THR A 116 14.81 -12.12 2.06
CA THR A 116 13.39 -11.74 2.18
C THR A 116 12.55 -12.16 0.97
N SER A 117 13.20 -12.55 -0.13
CA SER A 117 12.56 -13.12 -1.32
C SER A 117 13.40 -14.29 -1.84
N PRO A 118 13.37 -15.46 -1.16
CA PRO A 118 14.25 -16.58 -1.48
C PRO A 118 13.84 -17.31 -2.78
N THR A 119 12.62 -17.10 -3.24
CA THR A 119 12.02 -17.83 -4.37
C THR A 119 11.98 -17.03 -5.67
N GLY A 120 12.50 -15.80 -5.71
CA GLY A 120 12.43 -14.95 -6.90
C GLY A 120 12.88 -13.52 -6.67
N ALA A 121 12.78 -12.70 -7.72
CA ALA A 121 13.00 -11.27 -7.57
C ALA A 121 11.84 -10.64 -6.77
N SER A 122 12.11 -9.55 -6.07
CA SER A 122 11.08 -8.76 -5.37
C SER A 122 11.05 -7.34 -5.89
N LEU A 123 9.85 -6.83 -6.15
CA LEU A 123 9.62 -5.41 -6.37
C LEU A 123 9.46 -4.74 -5.01
N ARG A 124 10.43 -3.89 -4.64
CA ARG A 124 10.43 -3.16 -3.37
C ARG A 124 9.98 -1.74 -3.62
N VAL A 125 8.75 -1.44 -3.27
CA VAL A 125 8.21 -0.08 -3.32
C VAL A 125 8.71 0.64 -2.09
N ASN A 126 9.59 1.61 -2.29
CA ASN A 126 10.24 2.34 -1.21
C ASN A 126 9.32 3.43 -0.66
N SER A 127 9.42 3.73 0.63
CA SER A 127 8.57 4.71 1.26
C SER A 127 8.74 6.11 0.66
N ASN A 128 7.67 6.89 0.75
CA ASN A 128 7.68 8.33 0.58
C ASN A 128 8.42 9.03 1.73
N THR A 129 8.62 10.34 1.61
CA THR A 129 9.03 11.17 2.73
C THR A 129 7.95 11.10 3.81
N VAL A 130 8.33 10.92 5.07
CA VAL A 130 7.39 10.81 6.19
C VAL A 130 6.49 12.04 6.19
N LEU A 131 5.18 11.81 6.11
CA LEU A 131 4.19 12.85 6.31
C LEU A 131 4.03 13.11 7.80
N GLY A 132 3.92 14.38 8.19
CA GLY A 132 3.54 14.74 9.55
C GLY A 132 2.14 14.20 9.87
N ALA A 133 1.87 14.02 11.17
CA ALA A 133 0.54 13.61 11.62
C ALA A 133 -0.54 14.58 11.12
N GLY A 134 -1.67 14.05 10.63
CA GLY A 134 -2.76 14.81 10.03
C GLY A 134 -2.57 15.20 8.56
N ALA A 135 -1.45 14.84 7.92
CA ALA A 135 -1.18 15.17 6.51
C ALA A 135 -1.36 13.99 5.55
N GLY A 136 -1.45 12.76 6.05
CA GLY A 136 -1.67 11.56 5.26
C GLY A 136 -3.13 11.41 4.81
N PRO A 137 -3.38 10.71 3.70
CA PRO A 137 -4.71 10.35 3.26
C PRO A 137 -5.32 9.29 4.19
N ILE A 138 -6.64 9.35 4.38
CA ILE A 138 -7.36 8.27 5.06
C ILE A 138 -7.52 7.09 4.09
N VAL A 139 -7.16 5.89 4.55
CA VAL A 139 -7.32 4.66 3.76
C VAL A 139 -8.78 4.23 3.78
N SER A 140 -9.32 3.93 2.59
CA SER A 140 -10.69 3.45 2.43
C SER A 140 -10.82 2.02 2.99
N SER A 141 -11.93 1.77 3.68
CA SER A 141 -12.38 0.44 4.10
C SER A 141 -13.35 -0.19 3.10
N THR A 142 -13.63 0.46 1.98
CA THR A 142 -14.52 -0.04 0.93
C THR A 142 -13.69 -0.67 -0.18
N PHE A 143 -13.87 -1.97 -0.42
CA PHE A 143 -13.24 -2.68 -1.54
C PHE A 143 -13.40 -1.92 -2.87
N PRO A 144 -12.32 -1.76 -3.67
CA PRO A 144 -11.00 -2.38 -3.54
C PRO A 144 -10.02 -1.69 -2.57
N GLY A 145 -10.45 -0.67 -1.82
CA GLY A 145 -9.61 0.17 -0.98
C GLY A 145 -9.19 1.47 -1.68
N SER A 146 -8.19 2.16 -1.12
CA SER A 146 -7.59 3.34 -1.73
C SER A 146 -6.51 2.94 -2.72
N ARG A 147 -6.54 3.50 -3.94
CA ARG A 147 -5.47 3.29 -4.92
C ARG A 147 -4.21 4.05 -4.49
N VAL A 148 -3.16 3.31 -4.19
CA VAL A 148 -1.84 3.87 -3.82
C VAL A 148 -1.20 4.49 -5.05
N CYS A 149 -1.07 3.71 -6.13
CA CYS A 149 -0.50 4.14 -7.40
C CYS A 149 -0.82 3.13 -8.51
N THR A 150 -0.60 3.55 -9.76
CA THR A 150 -0.49 2.65 -10.91
C THR A 150 0.99 2.40 -11.19
N MET A 151 1.35 1.13 -11.23
CA MET A 151 2.66 0.65 -11.63
C MET A 151 2.69 0.44 -13.15
N ARG A 152 3.80 0.80 -13.78
CA ARG A 152 4.12 0.41 -15.14
C ARG A 152 5.39 -0.41 -15.15
N VAL A 153 5.34 -1.49 -15.91
CA VAL A 153 6.46 -2.35 -16.21
C VAL A 153 6.69 -2.27 -17.71
N LYS A 154 7.91 -1.96 -18.14
CA LYS A 154 8.25 -1.78 -19.55
C LYS A 154 9.54 -2.52 -19.86
N LYS A 155 9.55 -3.32 -20.93
CA LYS A 155 10.75 -3.99 -21.41
C LYS A 155 11.80 -2.95 -21.80
N LYS A 156 13.05 -3.16 -21.42
CA LYS A 156 14.16 -2.34 -21.87
C LYS A 156 14.36 -2.58 -23.37
N GLY A 157 14.48 -1.52 -24.16
CA GLY A 157 14.76 -1.65 -25.59
C GLY A 157 16.11 -2.34 -25.81
N ALA A 158 16.22 -3.13 -26.88
CA ALA A 158 17.50 -3.69 -27.32
C ALA A 158 18.41 -2.56 -27.84
N GLY A 159 19.12 -1.88 -26.94
CA GLY A 159 20.10 -0.83 -27.27
C GLY A 159 19.84 0.58 -26.73
N GLY A 160 18.89 0.80 -25.81
CA GLY A 160 18.53 2.15 -25.34
C GLY A 160 18.80 2.37 -23.86
N SER A 161 19.70 3.31 -23.55
CA SER A 161 19.99 3.82 -22.21
C SER A 161 18.76 4.36 -21.49
N CYS A 162 18.82 4.33 -20.16
CA CYS A 162 17.84 4.80 -19.17
C CYS A 162 17.50 6.30 -19.25
N LEU A 163 17.04 6.81 -20.38
CA LEU A 163 16.72 8.22 -20.61
C LEU A 163 15.48 8.35 -21.51
N ASP A 164 14.33 7.93 -21.00
CA ASP A 164 13.05 8.54 -21.38
C ASP A 164 12.29 8.73 -20.06
N ARG A 165 12.47 9.91 -19.46
CA ARG A 165 11.78 10.36 -18.24
C ARG A 165 10.44 10.95 -18.61
#